data_AF-A0A519EIV0-F1
#
_entry.id   AF-A0A519EIV0-F1
#
_cell.length_a   1.000
_cell.length_b   1.000
_cell.length_c   1.000
_cell.angle_alpha   90.00
_cell.angle_beta   90.00
_cell.angle_gamma   90.00
#
_symmetry.space_group_name_H-M   'P 1'
#
loop_
_entity.id
_entity.type
_entity.pdbx_description
1 polymer ?
#
loop_
_entity_poly.entity_id
_entity_poly.type
_entity_poly.pdbx_seq_one_letter_code
_entity_poly.pdbx_strand_id
1 'polypeptide(L)'
;MSSATLPHAAENQGSAAPADILHEVFGYEQFRGAQAAIVDHVVGGGDALVLMPTGGGKSLCYQIPAIARQRAGHGVSIVVSPLIALMHDQVGALHEAGVSAAFLNSTLDWAQTQDVERRMLNGEITLLYAAPERVNTPRFLQQLDTLKQRGKLSLFAIDEAHCVSQWGHDFRPEYRSLTVLHERYAGVPRIALTATADDLTRADIVERLQLEEARQFVSSFDRPNIRYTIVEKKDATTQLLRFIQREHEGEAGVVYCQSRKRVEDTAVALQDAGINALPYHAGLDAAVRQKHQDRFLREEGIVMCATIAFGMGIDKPDVRFVGHLDMPKNIEGYYQETGRAGRDGAPADAWMTYGLQDVVNQRRMIDESPAGEEFKQVMRGKLDALLSLAEASDCRRVRLLGYFGEASTPCGNCDNCITPPQVWDGTDAARKLLSTIYRVNQHSGISFG
;
A
#
# COMPACT_ATOMS: atom_id res chain seq x y z
N MET A 1 -9.77 27.12 59.38
CA MET A 1 -8.96 28.03 58.54
C MET A 1 -7.55 27.46 58.57
N SER A 2 -6.93 26.94 57.51
CA SER A 2 -7.06 27.19 56.09
C SER A 2 -6.81 25.87 55.33
N SER A 3 -7.66 25.58 54.34
CA SER A 3 -7.51 24.48 53.40
C SER A 3 -6.53 24.94 52.32
N ALA A 4 -5.38 24.30 52.21
CA ALA A 4 -4.43 24.52 51.13
C ALA A 4 -4.92 23.77 49.90
N THR A 5 -5.55 24.49 48.98
CA THR A 5 -5.93 24.00 47.66
C THR A 5 -4.66 23.94 46.81
N LEU A 6 -4.20 22.73 46.50
CA LEU A 6 -3.16 22.52 45.48
C LEU A 6 -3.77 22.85 44.09
N PRO A 7 -3.08 23.63 43.25
CA PRO A 7 -3.58 23.91 41.91
C PRO A 7 -3.49 22.63 41.07
N HIS A 8 -4.62 22.19 40.54
CA HIS A 8 -4.66 21.24 39.44
C HIS A 8 -3.85 21.85 38.29
N ALA A 9 -2.72 21.22 37.94
CA ALA A 9 -2.02 21.51 36.70
C ALA A 9 -2.98 21.23 35.54
N ALA A 10 -3.54 22.29 34.95
CA ALA A 10 -4.09 22.21 33.61
C ALA A 10 -2.89 21.98 32.69
N GLU A 11 -2.59 20.71 32.42
CA GLU A 11 -1.61 20.33 31.40
C GLU A 11 -2.01 20.99 30.09
N ASN A 12 -1.05 21.69 29.50
CA ASN A 12 -1.15 22.44 28.27
C ASN A 12 -1.42 21.49 27.09
N GLN A 13 -2.65 21.01 26.95
CA GLN A 13 -3.08 20.24 25.79
C GLN A 13 -3.07 21.24 24.62
N GLY A 14 -2.11 21.08 23.69
CA GLY A 14 -1.96 21.94 22.52
C GLY A 14 -3.25 22.05 21.69
N SER A 15 -3.29 22.94 20.70
CA SER A 15 -4.51 23.23 19.95
C SER A 15 -5.17 21.98 19.36
N ALA A 16 -6.51 21.87 19.44
CA ALA A 16 -7.25 20.79 18.80
C ALA A 16 -7.51 21.07 17.30
N ALA A 17 -7.10 22.23 16.79
CA ALA A 17 -7.29 22.58 15.39
C ALA A 17 -6.40 21.71 14.48
N PRO A 18 -6.94 21.11 13.40
CA PRO A 18 -6.17 20.24 12.52
C PRO A 18 -4.92 20.86 11.89
N ALA A 19 -4.99 22.14 11.52
CA ALA A 19 -3.85 22.86 10.92
C ALA A 19 -2.70 23.06 11.93
N ASP A 20 -3.04 23.34 13.19
CA ASP A 20 -2.03 23.49 14.25
C ASP A 20 -1.36 22.15 14.53
N ILE A 21 -2.12 21.05 14.58
CA ILE A 21 -1.55 19.70 14.76
C ILE A 21 -0.63 19.34 13.58
N LEU A 22 -1.03 19.65 12.35
CA LEU A 22 -0.22 19.41 11.16
C LEU A 22 1.16 20.09 11.27
N HIS A 23 1.19 21.32 11.75
CA HIS A 23 2.41 22.09 11.91
C HIS A 23 3.22 21.68 13.16
N GLU A 24 2.58 21.65 14.33
CA GLU A 24 3.23 21.39 15.63
C GLU A 24 3.78 19.96 15.75
N VAL A 25 3.03 18.97 15.26
CA VAL A 25 3.36 17.55 15.45
C VAL A 25 4.12 16.99 14.25
N PHE A 26 3.70 17.34 13.04
CA PHE A 26 4.25 16.74 11.82
C PHE A 26 5.17 17.68 11.03
N GLY A 27 5.29 18.96 11.43
CA GLY A 27 6.19 19.93 10.79
C GLY A 27 5.78 20.36 9.39
N TYR A 28 4.56 20.03 8.93
CA TYR A 28 4.09 20.42 7.60
C TYR A 28 3.35 21.76 7.66
N GLU A 29 3.59 22.63 6.68
CA GLU A 29 2.95 23.96 6.62
C GLU A 29 1.50 23.91 6.12
N GLN A 30 1.17 22.95 5.25
CA GLN A 30 -0.14 22.89 4.61
C GLN A 30 -0.55 21.46 4.23
N PHE A 31 -1.86 21.22 4.27
CA PHE A 31 -2.45 19.99 3.76
C PHE A 31 -2.29 19.87 2.25
N ARG A 32 -2.16 18.64 1.75
CA ARG A 32 -2.09 18.33 0.32
C ARG A 32 -3.45 17.85 -0.19
N GLY A 33 -3.89 18.38 -1.33
CA GLY A 33 -5.10 17.90 -2.03
C GLY A 33 -6.32 17.82 -1.11
N ALA A 34 -6.93 16.63 -1.04
CA ALA A 34 -8.15 16.39 -0.26
C ALA A 34 -7.93 16.21 1.26
N GLN A 35 -6.69 16.20 1.75
CA GLN A 35 -6.39 15.87 3.15
C GLN A 35 -7.16 16.75 4.14
N ALA A 36 -7.20 18.07 3.95
CA ALA A 36 -7.91 18.99 4.85
C ALA A 36 -9.40 18.60 4.96
N ALA A 37 -10.07 18.40 3.82
CA ALA A 37 -11.48 18.04 3.79
C ALA A 37 -11.77 16.67 4.42
N ILE A 38 -10.85 15.70 4.28
CA ILE A 38 -10.94 14.39 4.94
C ILE A 38 -10.82 14.57 6.46
N VAL A 39 -9.78 15.28 6.89
CA VAL A 39 -9.48 15.49 8.31
C VAL A 39 -10.62 16.23 9.00
N ASP A 40 -11.12 17.33 8.42
CA ASP A 40 -12.24 18.09 8.97
C ASP A 40 -13.51 17.23 9.11
N HIS A 41 -13.80 16.40 8.10
CA HIS A 41 -14.95 15.50 8.11
C HIS A 41 -14.87 14.46 9.23
N VAL A 42 -13.70 13.83 9.41
CA VAL A 42 -13.50 12.80 10.45
C VAL A 42 -13.41 13.41 11.85
N VAL A 43 -12.78 14.58 11.99
CA VAL A 43 -12.77 15.34 13.26
C VAL A 43 -14.20 15.67 13.69
N GLY A 44 -15.04 16.08 12.74
CA GLY A 44 -16.48 16.32 12.95
C GLY A 44 -17.30 15.08 13.31
N GLY A 45 -16.71 13.89 13.28
CA GLY A 45 -17.38 12.63 13.64
C GLY A 45 -18.06 11.92 12.48
N GLY A 46 -17.74 12.28 11.23
CA GLY A 46 -18.25 11.62 10.04
C GLY A 46 -17.45 10.38 9.65
N ASP A 47 -18.15 9.41 9.03
CA ASP A 47 -17.53 8.24 8.42
C ASP A 47 -16.96 8.59 7.04
N ALA A 48 -15.80 8.03 6.69
CA ALA A 48 -15.13 8.29 5.42
C ALA A 48 -14.55 7.04 4.76
N LEU A 49 -14.62 7.00 3.43
CA LEU A 49 -13.83 6.11 2.60
C LEU A 49 -12.81 6.95 1.83
N VAL A 50 -11.53 6.64 1.99
CA VAL A 50 -10.42 7.43 1.46
C VAL A 50 -9.58 6.59 0.51
N LEU A 51 -9.64 6.92 -0.78
CA LEU A 51 -8.78 6.37 -1.81
C LEU A 51 -7.73 7.43 -2.14
N MET A 52 -6.49 7.17 -1.74
CA MET A 52 -5.37 8.07 -1.98
C MET A 52 -4.13 7.27 -2.35
N PRO A 53 -3.34 7.69 -3.36
CA PRO A 53 -2.17 6.95 -3.82
C PRO A 53 -1.13 6.72 -2.72
N THR A 54 -0.22 5.77 -2.94
CA THR A 54 0.98 5.61 -2.09
C THR A 54 1.78 6.93 -2.08
N GLY A 55 2.29 7.32 -0.91
CA GLY A 55 2.93 8.62 -0.71
C GLY A 55 1.98 9.82 -0.57
N GLY A 56 0.67 9.65 -0.74
CA GLY A 56 -0.33 10.73 -0.60
C GLY A 56 -0.58 11.21 0.83
N GLY A 57 0.14 10.70 1.85
CA GLY A 57 -0.06 11.07 3.25
C GLY A 57 -1.36 10.53 3.85
N LYS A 58 -1.77 9.30 3.49
CA LYS A 58 -2.95 8.61 4.04
C LYS A 58 -2.95 8.57 5.57
N SER A 59 -1.81 8.29 6.20
CA SER A 59 -1.73 8.17 7.66
C SER A 59 -2.15 9.46 8.38
N LEU A 60 -1.83 10.63 7.82
CA LEU A 60 -2.24 11.93 8.37
C LEU A 60 -3.77 12.08 8.44
N CYS A 61 -4.50 11.43 7.52
CA CYS A 61 -5.96 11.48 7.46
C CYS A 61 -6.66 10.77 8.62
N TYR A 62 -5.96 9.94 9.39
CA TYR A 62 -6.48 9.38 10.64
C TYR A 62 -5.65 9.77 11.87
N GLN A 63 -4.35 10.07 11.72
CA GLN A 63 -3.50 10.51 12.82
C GLN A 63 -3.88 11.89 13.34
N ILE A 64 -4.11 12.86 12.45
CA ILE A 64 -4.52 14.20 12.86
C ILE A 64 -5.91 14.17 13.52
N PRO A 65 -6.94 13.51 12.96
CA PRO A 65 -8.21 13.34 13.67
C PRO A 65 -8.08 12.62 15.01
N ALA A 66 -7.22 11.60 15.13
CA ALA A 66 -7.01 10.92 16.40
C ALA A 66 -6.47 11.86 17.48
N ILE A 67 -5.46 12.68 17.14
CA ILE A 67 -4.86 13.65 18.07
C ILE A 67 -5.86 14.76 18.41
N ALA A 68 -6.54 15.33 17.41
CA ALA A 68 -7.54 16.38 17.60
C ALA A 68 -8.66 15.93 18.54
N ARG A 69 -9.19 14.71 18.31
CA ARG A 69 -10.29 14.16 19.10
C ARG A 69 -9.83 13.73 20.50
N GLN A 70 -8.59 13.25 20.67
CA GLN A 70 -8.00 13.02 21.98
C GLN A 70 -7.87 14.32 22.79
N ARG A 71 -7.33 15.39 22.17
CA ARG A 71 -7.23 16.74 22.77
C ARG A 71 -8.62 17.31 23.12
N ALA A 72 -9.65 16.96 22.35
CA ALA A 72 -11.05 17.28 22.65
C ALA A 72 -11.71 16.34 23.68
N GLY A 73 -10.97 15.38 24.23
CA GLY A 73 -11.43 14.50 25.31
C GLY A 73 -12.19 13.24 24.88
N HIS A 74 -12.23 12.91 23.58
CA HIS A 74 -12.93 11.72 23.05
C HIS A 74 -12.18 10.39 23.25
N GLY A 75 -10.94 10.44 23.74
CA GLY A 75 -10.18 9.24 24.09
C GLY A 75 -9.47 8.57 22.91
N VAL A 76 -9.22 7.27 23.06
CA VAL A 76 -8.31 6.52 22.20
C VAL A 76 -8.90 6.26 20.81
N SER A 77 -8.05 6.33 19.79
CA SER A 77 -8.36 5.92 18.42
C SER A 77 -7.72 4.58 18.12
N ILE A 78 -8.48 3.67 17.49
CA ILE A 78 -8.03 2.32 17.14
C ILE A 78 -7.71 2.29 15.65
N VAL A 79 -6.49 1.91 15.30
CA VAL A 79 -6.03 1.76 13.92
C VAL A 79 -5.86 0.27 13.62
N VAL A 80 -6.71 -0.28 12.76
CA VAL A 80 -6.61 -1.65 12.27
C VAL A 80 -5.70 -1.65 11.04
N SER A 81 -4.62 -2.43 11.08
CA SER A 81 -3.67 -2.55 9.97
C SER A 81 -3.19 -4.00 9.85
N PRO A 82 -2.91 -4.54 8.64
CA PRO A 82 -2.50 -5.94 8.50
C PRO A 82 -1.02 -6.18 8.84
N LEU A 83 -0.24 -5.12 9.06
CA LEU A 83 1.20 -5.15 8.88
C LEU A 83 1.94 -4.78 10.16
N ILE A 84 2.40 -5.80 10.87
CA ILE A 84 3.15 -5.65 12.12
C ILE A 84 4.37 -4.72 11.96
N ALA A 85 5.15 -4.88 10.88
CA ALA A 85 6.32 -4.05 10.62
C ALA A 85 5.94 -2.55 10.48
N LEU A 86 4.87 -2.26 9.73
CA LEU A 86 4.37 -0.90 9.57
C LEU A 86 3.87 -0.31 10.90
N MET A 87 3.23 -1.12 11.75
CA MET A 87 2.81 -0.64 13.09
C MET A 87 4.01 -0.15 13.91
N HIS A 88 5.13 -0.88 13.87
CA HIS A 88 6.33 -0.50 14.62
C HIS A 88 6.89 0.84 14.12
N ASP A 89 7.00 1.00 12.80
CA ASP A 89 7.50 2.24 12.18
C ASP A 89 6.57 3.43 12.47
N GLN A 90 5.25 3.25 12.36
CA GLN A 90 4.29 4.32 12.66
C GLN A 90 4.30 4.71 14.14
N VAL A 91 4.37 3.73 15.05
CA VAL A 91 4.44 4.01 16.49
C VAL A 91 5.74 4.71 16.85
N GLY A 92 6.87 4.30 16.28
CA GLY A 92 8.16 4.97 16.45
C GLY A 92 8.11 6.44 16.00
N ALA A 93 7.63 6.70 14.79
CA ALA A 93 7.49 8.06 14.26
C ALA A 93 6.54 8.93 15.11
N LEU A 94 5.43 8.36 15.60
CA LEU A 94 4.51 9.07 16.50
C LEU A 94 5.14 9.37 17.86
N HIS A 95 5.95 8.47 18.42
CA HIS A 95 6.70 8.73 19.66
C HIS A 95 7.72 9.84 19.49
N GLU A 96 8.46 9.86 18.38
CA GLU A 96 9.40 10.94 18.04
C GLU A 96 8.69 12.29 17.90
N ALA A 97 7.46 12.28 17.37
CA ALA A 97 6.59 13.45 17.28
C ALA A 97 5.87 13.82 18.61
N GLY A 98 6.15 13.11 19.71
CA GLY A 98 5.57 13.37 21.02
C GLY A 98 4.13 12.90 21.21
N VAL A 99 3.62 12.03 20.32
CA VAL A 99 2.27 11.45 20.39
C VAL A 99 2.30 10.10 21.09
N SER A 100 1.45 9.92 22.10
CA SER A 100 1.31 8.61 22.77
C SER A 100 0.61 7.61 21.86
N ALA A 101 1.38 6.71 21.26
CA ALA A 101 0.91 5.60 20.43
C ALA A 101 1.37 4.26 21.00
N ALA A 102 0.68 3.17 20.65
CA ALA A 102 1.13 1.82 20.95
C ALA A 102 0.61 0.86 19.87
N PHE A 103 1.10 -0.38 19.89
CA PHE A 103 0.58 -1.45 19.04
C PHE A 103 0.20 -2.69 19.88
N LEU A 104 -0.74 -3.49 19.39
CA LEU A 104 -1.14 -4.79 19.93
C LEU A 104 -1.15 -5.82 18.82
N ASN A 105 -0.16 -6.72 18.83
CA ASN A 105 -0.01 -7.79 17.86
C ASN A 105 0.54 -9.06 18.55
N SER A 106 1.03 -10.02 17.77
CA SER A 106 1.56 -11.30 18.25
C SER A 106 3.02 -11.26 18.70
N THR A 107 3.75 -10.16 18.48
CA THR A 107 5.17 -10.05 18.85
C THR A 107 5.38 -9.58 20.29
N LEU A 108 4.34 -9.07 20.94
CA LEU A 108 4.39 -8.67 22.34
C LEU A 108 4.25 -9.87 23.28
N ASP A 109 5.03 -9.87 24.35
CA ASP A 109 4.82 -10.79 25.45
C ASP A 109 3.56 -10.43 26.27
N TRP A 110 3.23 -11.28 27.24
CA TRP A 110 2.04 -11.11 28.06
C TRP A 110 2.09 -9.86 28.95
N ALA A 111 3.26 -9.55 29.52
CA ALA A 111 3.42 -8.39 30.41
C ALA A 111 3.31 -7.07 29.62
N GLN A 112 3.94 -7.01 28.44
CA GLN A 112 3.82 -5.90 27.50
C GLN A 112 2.38 -5.70 27.04
N THR A 113 1.69 -6.80 26.69
CA THR A 113 0.27 -6.75 26.31
C THR A 113 -0.59 -6.14 27.43
N GLN A 114 -0.41 -6.61 28.67
CA GLN A 114 -1.16 -6.07 29.81
C GLN A 114 -0.89 -4.58 30.07
N ASP A 115 0.36 -4.14 29.94
CA ASP A 115 0.70 -2.73 30.11
C ASP A 115 0.00 -1.84 29.06
N VAL A 116 0.05 -2.25 27.78
CA VAL A 116 -0.63 -1.50 26.70
C VAL A 116 -2.14 -1.44 26.94
N GLU A 117 -2.78 -2.56 27.30
CA GLU A 117 -4.21 -2.60 27.61
C GLU A 117 -4.58 -1.71 28.81
N ARG A 118 -3.76 -1.69 29.86
CA ARG A 118 -3.95 -0.82 31.03
C ARG A 118 -3.86 0.65 30.65
N ARG A 119 -2.80 1.04 29.93
CA ARG A 119 -2.60 2.42 29.45
C ARG A 119 -3.74 2.87 28.54
N MET A 120 -4.21 1.98 27.65
CA MET A 120 -5.39 2.23 26.81
C MET A 120 -6.64 2.53 27.65
N LEU A 121 -6.97 1.68 28.62
CA LEU A 121 -8.16 1.85 29.46
C LEU A 121 -8.10 3.08 30.38
N ASN A 122 -6.90 3.54 30.71
CA ASN A 122 -6.66 4.78 31.45
C ASN A 122 -6.75 6.04 30.56
N GLY A 123 -6.86 5.87 29.23
CA GLY A 123 -6.89 6.99 28.28
C GLY A 123 -5.52 7.62 28.01
N GLU A 124 -4.43 6.93 28.36
CA GLU A 124 -3.05 7.40 28.20
C GLU A 124 -2.55 7.21 26.75
N ILE A 125 -3.30 6.53 25.89
CA ILE A 125 -2.95 6.25 24.49
C ILE A 125 -3.87 7.07 23.57
N THR A 126 -3.25 7.78 22.62
CA THR A 126 -3.95 8.52 21.55
C THR A 126 -4.29 7.59 20.39
N LEU A 127 -3.29 6.80 19.93
CA LEU A 127 -3.45 5.83 18.84
C LEU A 127 -3.02 4.44 19.27
N LEU A 128 -3.91 3.46 19.09
CA LEU A 128 -3.58 2.05 19.26
C LEU A 128 -3.66 1.33 17.92
N TYR A 129 -2.53 0.88 17.41
CA TYR A 129 -2.47 0.00 16.25
C TYR A 129 -2.79 -1.44 16.66
N ALA A 130 -3.72 -2.08 15.98
CA ALA A 130 -4.12 -3.46 16.27
C ALA A 130 -4.13 -4.29 14.99
N ALA A 131 -3.64 -5.52 15.11
CA ALA A 131 -3.79 -6.50 14.04
C ALA A 131 -5.26 -6.95 13.94
N PRO A 132 -5.80 -7.21 12.74
CA PRO A 132 -7.23 -7.52 12.56
C PRO A 132 -7.68 -8.75 13.37
N GLU A 133 -6.82 -9.75 13.54
CA GLU A 133 -7.09 -10.94 14.34
C GLU A 133 -7.29 -10.65 15.84
N ARG A 134 -6.77 -9.51 16.35
CA ARG A 134 -6.95 -9.08 17.74
C ARG A 134 -8.27 -8.39 17.98
N VAL A 135 -8.75 -7.61 16.98
CA VAL A 135 -9.92 -6.72 17.10
C VAL A 135 -11.17 -7.50 17.52
N ASN A 136 -11.31 -8.73 17.03
CA ASN A 136 -12.50 -9.56 17.29
C ASN A 136 -12.38 -10.53 18.44
N THR A 137 -11.28 -10.46 19.19
CA THR A 137 -11.17 -11.27 20.41
C THR A 137 -12.16 -10.78 21.47
N PRO A 138 -12.83 -11.67 22.22
CA PRO A 138 -13.79 -11.27 23.26
C PRO A 138 -13.20 -10.30 24.29
N ARG A 139 -11.91 -10.49 24.64
CA ARG A 139 -11.16 -9.62 25.55
C ARG A 139 -11.05 -8.19 25.01
N PHE A 140 -10.65 -8.04 23.75
CA PHE A 140 -10.48 -6.72 23.15
C PHE A 140 -11.81 -5.99 22.99
N LEU A 141 -12.85 -6.70 22.53
CA LEU A 141 -14.21 -6.14 22.42
C LEU A 141 -14.75 -5.65 23.78
N GLN A 142 -14.49 -6.37 24.87
CA GLN A 142 -14.88 -5.93 26.22
C GLN A 142 -14.16 -4.64 26.64
N GLN A 143 -12.90 -4.46 26.25
CA GLN A 143 -12.15 -3.24 26.53
C GLN A 143 -12.70 -2.06 25.71
N LEU A 144 -13.01 -2.29 24.43
CA LEU A 144 -13.66 -1.30 23.58
C LEU A 144 -15.04 -0.90 24.11
N ASP A 145 -15.83 -1.84 24.63
CA ASP A 145 -17.10 -1.53 25.30
C ASP A 145 -16.89 -0.61 26.51
N THR A 146 -15.88 -0.92 27.33
CA THR A 146 -15.55 -0.13 28.51
C THR A 146 -15.17 1.30 28.11
N LEU A 147 -14.38 1.46 27.04
CA LEU A 147 -14.03 2.78 26.49
C LEU A 147 -15.25 3.51 25.94
N LYS A 148 -16.12 2.83 25.19
CA LYS A 148 -17.36 3.40 24.64
C LYS A 148 -18.28 3.89 25.74
N GLN A 149 -18.50 3.09 26.79
CA GLN A 149 -19.33 3.47 27.95
C GLN A 149 -18.81 4.71 28.68
N ARG A 150 -17.49 4.91 28.69
CA ARG A 150 -16.83 6.09 29.27
C ARG A 150 -16.77 7.29 28.32
N GLY A 151 -17.23 7.16 27.08
CA GLY A 151 -17.06 8.19 26.05
C GLY A 151 -15.61 8.42 25.65
N LYS A 152 -14.76 7.39 25.78
CA LYS A 152 -13.31 7.42 25.53
C LYS A 152 -12.87 6.56 24.34
N LEU A 153 -13.80 6.20 23.46
CA LEU A 153 -13.53 5.55 22.19
C LEU A 153 -13.78 6.55 21.06
N SER A 154 -12.70 7.05 20.46
CA SER A 154 -12.72 8.25 19.63
C SER A 154 -13.04 7.98 18.15
N LEU A 155 -12.39 6.98 17.56
CA LEU A 155 -12.29 6.78 16.12
C LEU A 155 -11.81 5.36 15.81
N PHE A 156 -12.33 4.75 14.75
CA PHE A 156 -11.75 3.57 14.11
C PHE A 156 -11.14 3.92 12.75
N ALA A 157 -9.85 3.69 12.57
CA ALA A 157 -9.20 3.75 11.27
C ALA A 157 -8.95 2.32 10.77
N ILE A 158 -9.39 2.02 9.56
CA ILE A 158 -9.18 0.74 8.89
C ILE A 158 -8.22 1.00 7.73
N ASP A 159 -6.94 0.75 7.97
CA ASP A 159 -5.90 0.92 6.96
C ASP A 159 -5.84 -0.30 6.04
N GLU A 160 -5.34 -0.11 4.82
CA GLU A 160 -5.35 -1.12 3.75
C GLU A 160 -6.72 -1.81 3.59
N ALA A 161 -7.80 -1.00 3.58
CA ALA A 161 -9.18 -1.47 3.56
C ALA A 161 -9.51 -2.41 2.40
N HIS A 162 -8.73 -2.40 1.31
CA HIS A 162 -8.86 -3.35 0.20
C HIS A 162 -8.72 -4.82 0.65
N CYS A 163 -8.07 -5.11 1.78
CA CYS A 163 -7.97 -6.45 2.35
C CYS A 163 -9.32 -7.09 2.68
N VAL A 164 -10.39 -6.30 2.87
CA VAL A 164 -11.74 -6.84 3.10
C VAL A 164 -12.32 -7.52 1.87
N SER A 165 -11.90 -7.08 0.69
CA SER A 165 -12.44 -7.52 -0.58
C SER A 165 -11.72 -8.76 -1.07
N GLN A 166 -12.49 -9.79 -1.43
CA GLN A 166 -11.91 -10.95 -2.14
C GLN A 166 -11.44 -10.59 -3.55
N TRP A 167 -11.93 -9.46 -4.08
CA TRP A 167 -11.49 -8.92 -5.35
C TRP A 167 -10.25 -8.05 -5.19
N GLY A 168 -9.86 -7.68 -3.97
CA GLY A 168 -8.60 -7.00 -3.69
C GLY A 168 -7.37 -7.88 -3.93
N HIS A 169 -6.19 -7.27 -4.05
CA HIS A 169 -4.95 -7.99 -4.34
C HIS A 169 -4.31 -8.67 -3.12
N ASP A 170 -4.74 -8.32 -1.89
CA ASP A 170 -4.29 -8.92 -0.61
C ASP A 170 -5.47 -9.24 0.32
N PHE A 171 -6.40 -10.09 -0.12
CA PHE A 171 -7.58 -10.48 0.66
C PHE A 171 -7.20 -11.15 2.00
N ARG A 172 -7.84 -10.70 3.10
CA ARG A 172 -7.68 -11.24 4.46
C ARG A 172 -9.04 -11.52 5.09
N PRO A 173 -9.37 -12.78 5.41
CA PRO A 173 -10.65 -13.13 6.03
C PRO A 173 -10.96 -12.33 7.31
N GLU A 174 -9.94 -11.99 8.09
CA GLU A 174 -10.06 -11.25 9.35
C GLU A 174 -10.64 -9.84 9.14
N TYR A 175 -10.40 -9.21 7.99
CA TYR A 175 -10.97 -7.90 7.67
C TYR A 175 -12.49 -7.93 7.53
N ARG A 176 -13.06 -9.03 7.04
CA ARG A 176 -14.53 -9.16 6.92
C ARG A 176 -15.23 -9.10 8.27
N SER A 177 -14.54 -9.54 9.31
CA SER A 177 -15.08 -9.52 10.66
C SER A 177 -15.04 -8.12 11.30
N LEU A 178 -14.53 -7.09 10.62
CA LEU A 178 -14.55 -5.70 11.11
C LEU A 178 -15.94 -5.03 11.00
N THR A 179 -16.94 -5.69 10.39
CA THR A 179 -18.35 -5.24 10.43
C THR A 179 -18.84 -4.97 11.85
N VAL A 180 -18.34 -5.74 12.82
CA VAL A 180 -18.68 -5.58 14.24
C VAL A 180 -18.42 -4.16 14.75
N LEU A 181 -17.46 -3.43 14.16
CA LEU A 181 -17.12 -2.09 14.57
C LEU A 181 -18.29 -1.11 14.32
N HIS A 182 -19.01 -1.29 13.21
CA HIS A 182 -20.23 -0.54 12.94
C HIS A 182 -21.37 -0.96 13.87
N GLU A 183 -21.64 -2.27 13.90
CA GLU A 183 -22.81 -2.85 14.55
C GLU A 183 -22.80 -2.59 16.07
N ARG A 184 -21.62 -2.64 16.70
CA ARG A 184 -21.46 -2.52 18.16
C ARG A 184 -21.16 -1.11 18.63
N TYR A 185 -20.48 -0.30 17.81
CA TYR A 185 -19.98 1.02 18.21
C TYR A 185 -20.59 2.17 17.40
N ALA A 186 -21.89 2.10 17.15
CA ALA A 186 -22.64 3.18 16.50
C ALA A 186 -22.32 4.56 17.10
N GLY A 187 -22.07 5.53 16.22
CA GLY A 187 -21.67 6.90 16.57
C GLY A 187 -20.19 7.09 16.91
N VAL A 188 -19.34 6.05 16.80
CA VAL A 188 -17.88 6.23 16.70
C VAL A 188 -17.52 6.37 15.22
N PRO A 189 -16.86 7.46 14.79
CA PRO A 189 -16.49 7.64 13.39
C PRO A 189 -15.53 6.57 12.90
N ARG A 190 -15.68 6.19 11.63
CA ARG A 190 -14.89 5.19 10.94
C ARG A 190 -14.29 5.78 9.68
N ILE A 191 -12.99 5.63 9.51
CA ILE A 191 -12.29 5.96 8.28
C ILE A 191 -11.65 4.70 7.70
N ALA A 192 -12.03 4.33 6.49
CA ALA A 192 -11.39 3.25 5.74
C ALA A 192 -10.46 3.86 4.68
N LEU A 193 -9.20 3.42 4.63
CA LEU A 193 -8.20 3.97 3.72
C LEU A 193 -7.58 2.87 2.86
N THR A 194 -7.37 3.15 1.57
CA THR A 194 -6.60 2.26 0.69
C THR A 194 -5.86 3.05 -0.38
N ALA A 195 -4.73 2.50 -0.83
CA ALA A 195 -3.97 3.06 -1.95
C ALA A 195 -4.46 2.61 -3.33
N THR A 196 -5.00 1.40 -3.38
CA THR A 196 -5.26 0.65 -4.60
C THR A 196 -6.59 -0.05 -4.47
N ALA A 197 -7.61 0.52 -5.11
CA ALA A 197 -8.92 -0.11 -5.24
C ALA A 197 -9.50 0.32 -6.58
N ASP A 198 -9.72 -0.66 -7.45
CA ASP A 198 -10.56 -0.50 -8.64
C ASP A 198 -12.04 -0.34 -8.23
N ASP A 199 -12.91 -0.11 -9.22
CA ASP A 199 -14.34 0.12 -8.96
C ASP A 199 -15.01 -1.05 -8.25
N LEU A 200 -14.63 -2.29 -8.60
CA LEU A 200 -15.17 -3.51 -7.99
C LEU A 200 -14.74 -3.65 -6.52
N THR A 201 -13.45 -3.47 -6.25
CA THR A 201 -12.88 -3.50 -4.90
C THR A 201 -13.47 -2.39 -4.05
N ARG A 202 -13.65 -1.19 -4.60
CA ARG A 202 -14.26 -0.05 -3.90
C ARG A 202 -15.70 -0.36 -3.48
N ALA A 203 -16.51 -0.93 -4.37
CA ALA A 203 -17.88 -1.31 -4.06
C ALA A 203 -17.94 -2.37 -2.94
N ASP A 204 -17.07 -3.38 -2.99
CA ASP A 204 -17.00 -4.42 -1.96
C ASP A 204 -16.47 -3.86 -0.61
N ILE A 205 -15.55 -2.89 -0.60
CA ILE A 205 -15.17 -2.18 0.64
C ILE A 205 -16.37 -1.49 1.28
N VAL A 206 -17.16 -0.76 0.47
CA VAL A 206 -18.34 -0.03 0.93
C VAL A 206 -19.37 -0.99 1.54
N GLU A 207 -19.71 -2.06 0.84
CA GLU A 207 -20.68 -3.06 1.28
C GLU A 207 -20.19 -3.80 2.55
N ARG A 208 -18.94 -4.29 2.54
CA ARG A 208 -18.41 -5.14 3.62
C ARG A 208 -18.09 -4.38 4.88
N LEU A 209 -17.77 -3.10 4.80
CA LEU A 209 -17.54 -2.26 5.97
C LEU A 209 -18.76 -1.42 6.35
N GLN A 210 -19.90 -1.58 5.66
CA GLN A 210 -21.13 -0.80 5.89
C GLN A 210 -20.84 0.71 5.88
N LEU A 211 -20.28 1.19 4.77
CA LEU A 211 -19.85 2.57 4.54
C LEU A 211 -20.69 3.26 3.44
N GLU A 212 -21.91 2.80 3.19
CA GLU A 212 -22.79 3.31 2.12
C GLU A 212 -23.09 4.81 2.29
N GLU A 213 -23.27 5.24 3.53
CA GLU A 213 -23.51 6.64 3.91
C GLU A 213 -22.21 7.42 4.19
N ALA A 214 -21.05 6.76 4.11
CA ALA A 214 -19.77 7.41 4.37
C ALA A 214 -19.39 8.34 3.21
N ARG A 215 -18.74 9.46 3.55
CA ARG A 215 -18.25 10.37 2.51
C ARG A 215 -17.05 9.75 1.80
N GLN A 216 -17.13 9.64 0.47
CA GLN A 216 -16.06 9.09 -0.35
C GLN A 216 -15.12 10.19 -0.83
N PHE A 217 -13.83 10.03 -0.58
CA PHE A 217 -12.76 10.89 -1.04
C PHE A 217 -11.85 10.08 -1.96
N VAL A 218 -11.96 10.30 -3.27
CA VAL A 218 -11.11 9.66 -4.28
C VAL A 218 -10.14 10.71 -4.83
N SER A 219 -8.87 10.55 -4.49
CA SER A 219 -7.79 11.36 -5.08
C SER A 219 -7.31 10.73 -6.39
N SER A 220 -6.71 11.54 -7.25
CA SER A 220 -6.07 11.06 -8.47
C SER A 220 -5.00 9.99 -8.15
N PHE A 221 -4.97 8.97 -8.99
CA PHE A 221 -3.93 7.94 -9.05
C PHE A 221 -2.72 8.41 -9.87
N ASP A 222 -2.72 9.64 -10.39
CA ASP A 222 -1.60 10.13 -11.18
C ASP A 222 -0.37 10.46 -10.31
N ARG A 223 0.77 9.96 -10.77
CA ARG A 223 2.11 10.25 -10.24
C ARG A 223 2.97 10.80 -11.39
N PRO A 224 2.78 12.08 -11.78
CA PRO A 224 3.38 12.64 -12.99
C PRO A 224 4.91 12.61 -12.96
N ASN A 225 5.51 12.58 -11.76
CA ASN A 225 6.94 12.51 -11.53
C ASN A 225 7.55 11.13 -11.80
N ILE A 226 6.75 10.05 -11.88
CA ILE A 226 7.21 8.70 -12.18
C ILE A 226 7.13 8.44 -13.68
N ARG A 227 8.25 8.15 -14.35
CA ARG A 227 8.28 7.72 -15.75
C ARG A 227 8.09 6.20 -15.83
N TYR A 228 7.15 5.75 -16.64
CA TYR A 228 6.87 4.31 -16.82
C TYR A 228 7.54 3.78 -18.09
N THR A 229 8.34 2.72 -17.95
CA THR A 229 9.08 2.07 -19.03
C THR A 229 8.91 0.55 -18.94
N ILE A 230 8.44 -0.07 -20.02
CA ILE A 230 8.29 -1.54 -20.09
C ILE A 230 9.11 -2.06 -21.28
N VAL A 231 10.00 -3.00 -21.04
CA VAL A 231 10.89 -3.57 -22.06
C VAL A 231 10.69 -5.08 -22.22
N GLU A 232 10.91 -5.57 -23.43
CA GLU A 232 10.92 -7.01 -23.70
C GLU A 232 12.06 -7.70 -22.92
N LYS A 233 11.72 -8.78 -22.22
CA LYS A 233 12.62 -9.58 -21.39
C LYS A 233 13.53 -10.43 -22.27
N LYS A 234 14.83 -10.16 -22.20
CA LYS A 234 15.91 -10.97 -22.78
C LYS A 234 16.79 -11.47 -21.64
N ASP A 235 17.96 -10.88 -21.48
CA ASP A 235 18.77 -11.02 -20.28
C ASP A 235 18.39 -9.92 -19.27
N ALA A 236 17.40 -10.23 -18.44
CA ALA A 236 16.76 -9.26 -17.56
C ALA A 236 17.76 -8.61 -16.57
N THR A 237 18.70 -9.38 -16.02
CA THR A 237 19.71 -8.87 -15.08
C THR A 237 20.69 -7.94 -15.78
N THR A 238 21.17 -8.30 -16.98
CA THR A 238 22.02 -7.41 -17.78
C THR A 238 21.29 -6.14 -18.23
N GLN A 239 20.00 -6.26 -18.58
CA GLN A 239 19.17 -5.10 -18.91
C GLN A 239 19.00 -4.17 -17.71
N LEU A 240 18.76 -4.71 -16.50
CA LEU A 240 18.67 -3.94 -15.26
C LEU A 240 19.99 -3.24 -14.93
N LEU A 241 21.12 -3.96 -14.99
CA LEU A 241 22.45 -3.37 -14.76
C LEU A 241 22.69 -2.17 -15.67
N ARG A 242 22.39 -2.32 -16.96
CA ARG A 242 22.52 -1.23 -17.94
C ARG A 242 21.62 -0.05 -17.64
N PHE A 243 20.39 -0.30 -17.19
CA PHE A 243 19.45 0.74 -16.78
C PHE A 243 19.99 1.52 -15.58
N ILE A 244 20.39 0.82 -14.50
CA ILE A 244 20.93 1.45 -13.29
C ILE A 244 22.19 2.25 -13.62
N GLN A 245 23.16 1.67 -14.33
CA GLN A 245 24.44 2.33 -14.63
C GLN A 245 24.30 3.56 -15.55
N ARG A 246 23.26 3.62 -16.39
CA ARG A 246 23.08 4.74 -17.31
C ARG A 246 22.26 5.88 -16.73
N GLU A 247 21.28 5.56 -15.89
CA GLU A 247 20.23 6.49 -15.52
C GLU A 247 20.17 6.75 -14.00
N HIS A 248 20.70 5.84 -13.17
CA HIS A 248 20.51 5.84 -11.71
C HIS A 248 21.77 5.43 -10.94
N GLU A 249 22.97 5.78 -11.44
CA GLU A 249 24.23 5.44 -10.76
C GLU A 249 24.30 6.14 -9.39
N GLY A 250 24.53 5.34 -8.34
CA GLY A 250 24.59 5.86 -6.96
C GLY A 250 23.25 6.24 -6.34
N GLU A 251 22.14 6.03 -7.04
CA GLU A 251 20.80 6.37 -6.54
C GLU A 251 20.13 5.20 -5.81
N ALA A 252 19.25 5.51 -4.85
CA ALA A 252 18.49 4.49 -4.13
C ALA A 252 17.38 3.91 -5.02
N GLY A 253 17.21 2.59 -4.98
CA GLY A 253 16.21 1.91 -5.80
C GLY A 253 15.68 0.63 -5.17
N VAL A 254 14.56 0.13 -5.70
CA VAL A 254 13.98 -1.17 -5.31
C VAL A 254 13.86 -2.05 -6.55
N VAL A 255 14.28 -3.30 -6.46
CA VAL A 255 14.22 -4.27 -7.56
C VAL A 255 13.38 -5.47 -7.13
N TYR A 256 12.21 -5.64 -7.73
CA TYR A 256 11.29 -6.74 -7.45
C TYR A 256 11.55 -7.97 -8.31
N CYS A 257 11.61 -9.12 -7.63
CA CYS A 257 11.78 -10.46 -8.20
C CYS A 257 10.72 -11.42 -7.64
N GLN A 258 10.30 -12.42 -8.43
CA GLN A 258 9.25 -13.37 -8.00
C GLN A 258 9.71 -14.42 -6.97
N SER A 259 11.01 -14.72 -6.87
CA SER A 259 11.52 -15.78 -5.99
C SER A 259 12.67 -15.33 -5.10
N ARG A 260 12.81 -15.96 -3.92
CA ARG A 260 13.89 -15.69 -2.95
C ARG A 260 15.27 -15.89 -3.59
N LYS A 261 15.42 -17.02 -4.31
CA LYS A 261 16.65 -17.31 -5.05
C LYS A 261 17.00 -16.19 -6.03
N ARG A 262 16.03 -15.71 -6.82
CA ARG A 262 16.27 -14.64 -7.78
C ARG A 262 16.61 -13.32 -7.09
N VAL A 263 16.04 -13.03 -5.92
CA VAL A 263 16.43 -11.87 -5.10
C VAL A 263 17.90 -11.94 -4.71
N GLU A 264 18.33 -13.08 -4.14
CA GLU A 264 19.72 -13.29 -3.75
C GLU A 264 20.67 -13.21 -4.95
N ASP A 265 20.38 -13.96 -6.02
CA ASP A 265 21.18 -13.98 -7.25
C ASP A 265 21.29 -12.57 -7.88
N THR A 266 20.21 -11.78 -7.86
CA THR A 266 20.21 -10.40 -8.40
C THR A 266 21.03 -9.47 -7.52
N ALA A 267 20.90 -9.56 -6.19
CA ALA A 267 21.69 -8.74 -5.26
C ALA A 267 23.19 -8.99 -5.45
N VAL A 268 23.60 -10.26 -5.59
CA VAL A 268 25.00 -10.62 -5.87
C VAL A 268 25.46 -10.04 -7.21
N ALA A 269 24.67 -10.21 -8.28
CA ALA A 269 25.03 -9.67 -9.60
C ALA A 269 25.20 -8.14 -9.62
N LEU A 270 24.36 -7.41 -8.87
CA LEU A 270 24.51 -5.96 -8.70
C LEU A 270 25.78 -5.61 -7.89
N GLN A 271 26.06 -6.34 -6.80
CA GLN A 271 27.27 -6.16 -6.00
C GLN A 271 28.55 -6.41 -6.79
N ASP A 272 28.59 -7.48 -7.59
CA ASP A 272 29.71 -7.82 -8.47
C ASP A 272 29.97 -6.73 -9.52
N ALA A 273 28.94 -5.98 -9.89
CA ALA A 273 29.03 -4.82 -10.78
C ALA A 273 29.32 -3.49 -10.06
N GLY A 274 29.61 -3.53 -8.75
CA GLY A 274 29.94 -2.36 -7.94
C GLY A 274 28.75 -1.57 -7.40
N ILE A 275 27.51 -2.08 -7.54
CA ILE A 275 26.31 -1.43 -7.03
C ILE A 275 26.04 -1.92 -5.60
N ASN A 276 25.80 -0.98 -4.67
CA ASN A 276 25.48 -1.30 -3.28
C ASN A 276 24.06 -1.88 -3.16
N ALA A 277 23.93 -3.19 -3.34
CA ALA A 277 22.66 -3.90 -3.32
C ALA A 277 22.49 -4.78 -2.06
N LEU A 278 21.27 -4.92 -1.57
CA LEU A 278 20.91 -5.80 -0.45
C LEU A 278 19.71 -6.68 -0.80
N PRO A 279 19.71 -7.98 -0.44
CA PRO A 279 18.55 -8.84 -0.61
C PRO A 279 17.53 -8.64 0.52
N TYR A 280 16.23 -8.74 0.20
CA TYR A 280 15.15 -8.72 1.20
C TYR A 280 14.03 -9.69 0.82
N HIS A 281 13.79 -10.68 1.67
CA HIS A 281 12.66 -11.58 1.53
C HIS A 281 12.29 -12.24 2.86
N ALA A 282 11.07 -12.80 2.92
CA ALA A 282 10.53 -13.44 4.12
C ALA A 282 11.38 -14.60 4.67
N GLY A 283 12.23 -15.23 3.84
CA GLY A 283 13.14 -16.29 4.26
C GLY A 283 14.41 -15.85 5.00
N LEU A 284 14.72 -14.55 5.05
CA LEU A 284 15.84 -14.04 5.84
C LEU A 284 15.47 -14.03 7.33
N ASP A 285 16.50 -14.18 8.18
CA ASP A 285 16.36 -14.00 9.62
C ASP A 285 15.79 -12.61 9.95
N ALA A 286 14.96 -12.53 10.99
CA ALA A 286 14.27 -11.30 11.36
C ALA A 286 15.25 -10.14 11.66
N ALA A 287 16.37 -10.42 12.32
CA ALA A 287 17.38 -9.41 12.63
C ALA A 287 18.11 -8.91 11.37
N VAL A 288 18.34 -9.81 10.41
CA VAL A 288 18.95 -9.45 9.11
C VAL A 288 18.01 -8.59 8.28
N ARG A 289 16.71 -8.93 8.23
CA ARG A 289 15.69 -8.11 7.54
C ARG A 289 15.63 -6.71 8.13
N GLN A 290 15.56 -6.61 9.46
CA GLN A 290 15.54 -5.31 10.14
C GLN A 290 16.79 -4.50 9.80
N LYS A 291 17.98 -5.12 9.89
CA LYS A 291 19.23 -4.46 9.53
C LYS A 291 19.22 -3.94 8.09
N HIS A 292 18.77 -4.73 7.12
CA HIS A 292 18.72 -4.31 5.72
C HIS A 292 17.70 -3.18 5.50
N GLN A 293 16.54 -3.24 6.14
CA GLN A 293 15.54 -2.17 6.12
C GLN A 293 16.10 -0.87 6.72
N ASP A 294 16.70 -0.93 7.91
CA ASP A 294 17.29 0.23 8.58
C ASP A 294 18.37 0.90 7.72
N ARG A 295 19.23 0.10 7.09
CA ARG A 295 20.26 0.60 6.18
C ARG A 295 19.62 1.28 4.98
N PHE A 296 18.64 0.67 4.32
CA PHE A 296 17.96 1.28 3.19
C PHE A 296 17.30 2.61 3.54
N LEU A 297 16.67 2.71 4.71
CA LEU A 297 16.01 3.94 5.15
C LEU A 297 17.00 5.06 5.48
N ARG A 298 18.20 4.74 6.00
CA ARG A 298 19.16 5.73 6.54
C ARG A 298 20.34 6.05 5.62
N GLU A 299 20.77 5.10 4.80
CA GLU A 299 21.90 5.26 3.88
C GLU A 299 21.41 5.68 2.49
N GLU A 300 22.23 6.47 1.79
CA GLU A 300 22.00 6.84 0.40
C GLU A 300 22.51 5.75 -0.56
N GLY A 301 21.95 5.71 -1.78
CA GLY A 301 22.48 4.88 -2.86
C GLY A 301 22.39 3.35 -2.67
N ILE A 302 21.49 2.87 -1.80
CA ILE A 302 21.23 1.43 -1.67
C ILE A 302 20.16 0.98 -2.66
N VAL A 303 20.43 -0.12 -3.36
CA VAL A 303 19.45 -0.84 -4.17
C VAL A 303 18.92 -2.05 -3.39
N MET A 304 17.65 -2.05 -3.02
CA MET A 304 17.02 -3.20 -2.37
C MET A 304 16.46 -4.18 -3.39
N CYS A 305 17.08 -5.35 -3.51
CA CYS A 305 16.51 -6.48 -4.27
C CYS A 305 15.53 -7.23 -3.38
N ALA A 306 14.29 -7.42 -3.82
CA ALA A 306 13.27 -7.97 -2.94
C ALA A 306 12.16 -8.76 -3.61
N THR A 307 11.49 -9.60 -2.83
CA THR A 307 10.15 -10.08 -3.19
C THR A 307 9.10 -9.06 -2.73
N ILE A 308 7.82 -9.34 -3.00
CA ILE A 308 6.67 -8.55 -2.49
C ILE A 308 6.66 -8.36 -0.96
N ALA A 309 7.47 -9.14 -0.22
CA ALA A 309 7.66 -8.96 1.22
C ALA A 309 8.28 -7.60 1.57
N PHE A 310 9.08 -7.00 0.67
CA PHE A 310 9.57 -5.62 0.81
C PHE A 310 8.54 -4.66 0.24
N GLY A 311 7.40 -4.61 0.91
CA GLY A 311 6.23 -3.97 0.41
C GLY A 311 5.71 -2.94 1.40
N MET A 312 4.52 -3.19 1.88
CA MET A 312 3.73 -2.20 2.59
C MET A 312 4.47 -1.66 3.84
N GLY A 313 4.59 -0.33 3.90
CA GLY A 313 5.17 0.37 5.06
C GLY A 313 6.56 0.98 4.90
N ILE A 314 7.30 0.67 3.84
CA ILE A 314 8.56 1.39 3.56
C ILE A 314 8.23 2.83 3.16
N ASP A 315 8.81 3.78 3.86
CA ASP A 315 8.67 5.22 3.62
C ASP A 315 10.03 5.90 3.46
N LYS A 316 10.74 5.52 2.40
CA LYS A 316 11.93 6.25 1.94
C LYS A 316 11.49 7.29 0.90
N PRO A 317 11.65 8.60 1.15
CA PRO A 317 11.15 9.64 0.24
C PRO A 317 11.89 9.68 -1.10
N ASP A 318 13.17 9.31 -1.09
CA ASP A 318 14.17 9.52 -2.14
C ASP A 318 14.47 8.26 -2.99
N VAL A 319 13.52 7.34 -3.13
CA VAL A 319 13.66 6.20 -4.06
C VAL A 319 13.56 6.70 -5.50
N ARG A 320 14.64 6.57 -6.28
CA ARG A 320 14.73 7.10 -7.64
C ARG A 320 14.25 6.14 -8.71
N PHE A 321 14.33 4.83 -8.46
CA PHE A 321 13.75 3.87 -9.38
C PHE A 321 13.14 2.65 -8.67
N VAL A 322 12.14 2.07 -9.34
CA VAL A 322 11.59 0.75 -9.02
C VAL A 322 11.73 -0.12 -10.27
N GLY A 323 12.50 -1.19 -10.17
CA GLY A 323 12.73 -2.18 -11.21
C GLY A 323 11.90 -3.45 -10.98
N HIS A 324 11.30 -4.01 -12.03
CA HIS A 324 10.62 -5.30 -11.99
C HIS A 324 11.30 -6.26 -12.97
N LEU A 325 12.01 -7.27 -12.45
CA LEU A 325 12.65 -8.31 -13.27
C LEU A 325 11.68 -9.40 -13.71
N ASP A 326 10.52 -9.46 -13.08
CA ASP A 326 9.44 -10.38 -13.39
C ASP A 326 8.12 -9.61 -13.30
N MET A 327 7.17 -9.96 -14.17
CA MET A 327 5.85 -9.34 -14.18
C MET A 327 5.14 -9.54 -12.82
N PRO A 328 4.56 -8.49 -12.23
CA PRO A 328 3.69 -8.62 -11.06
C PRO A 328 2.46 -9.49 -11.33
N LYS A 329 1.75 -9.87 -10.27
CA LYS A 329 0.55 -10.72 -10.38
C LYS A 329 -0.65 -9.99 -10.98
N ASN A 330 -0.72 -8.68 -10.80
CA ASN A 330 -1.82 -7.81 -11.21
C ASN A 330 -1.35 -6.35 -11.23
N ILE A 331 -2.19 -5.48 -11.79
CA ILE A 331 -1.87 -4.06 -11.97
C ILE A 331 -1.93 -3.26 -10.66
N GLU A 332 -2.70 -3.69 -9.66
CA GLU A 332 -2.70 -3.08 -8.32
C GLU A 332 -1.35 -3.27 -7.63
N GLY A 333 -0.81 -4.50 -7.67
CA GLY A 333 0.53 -4.78 -7.19
C GLY A 333 1.57 -3.93 -7.91
N TYR A 334 1.52 -3.89 -9.25
CA TYR A 334 2.41 -3.05 -10.05
C TYR A 334 2.33 -1.56 -9.66
N TYR A 335 1.13 -1.01 -9.51
CA TYR A 335 0.92 0.38 -9.11
C TYR A 335 1.41 0.66 -7.69
N GLN A 336 1.11 -0.22 -6.73
CA GLN A 336 1.54 -0.09 -5.35
C GLN A 336 3.07 -0.13 -5.22
N GLU A 337 3.72 -1.04 -5.95
CA GLU A 337 5.15 -1.25 -5.98
C GLU A 337 5.88 -0.08 -6.65
N THR A 338 5.45 0.33 -7.85
CA THR A 338 6.05 1.46 -8.58
C THR A 338 5.83 2.79 -7.87
N GLY A 339 4.69 2.99 -7.19
CA GLY A 339 4.39 4.19 -6.42
C GLY A 339 5.30 4.44 -5.20
N ARG A 340 6.23 3.51 -4.90
CA ARG A 340 7.31 3.71 -3.93
C ARG A 340 8.37 4.69 -4.42
N ALA A 341 8.52 4.84 -5.73
CA ALA A 341 9.45 5.79 -6.32
C ALA A 341 8.96 7.24 -6.12
N GLY A 342 9.90 8.17 -5.97
CA GLY A 342 9.69 9.62 -6.04
C GLY A 342 8.62 10.16 -5.10
N ARG A 343 8.58 9.72 -3.83
CA ARG A 343 7.60 10.21 -2.84
C ARG A 343 7.85 11.67 -2.42
N ASP A 344 9.08 12.12 -2.54
CA ASP A 344 9.48 13.53 -2.48
C ASP A 344 8.94 14.40 -3.63
N GLY A 345 8.37 13.78 -4.67
CA GLY A 345 7.88 14.46 -5.87
C GLY A 345 8.96 14.72 -6.93
N ALA A 346 10.22 14.37 -6.66
CA ALA A 346 11.29 14.46 -7.64
C ALA A 346 11.11 13.40 -8.75
N PRO A 347 11.73 13.60 -9.94
CA PRO A 347 11.70 12.61 -11.01
C PRO A 347 12.15 11.23 -10.53
N ALA A 348 11.43 10.21 -10.98
CA ALA A 348 11.74 8.82 -10.66
C ALA A 348 11.27 7.89 -11.79
N ASP A 349 11.77 6.66 -11.80
CA ASP A 349 11.53 5.69 -12.86
C ASP A 349 10.88 4.40 -12.36
N ALA A 350 9.86 3.95 -13.09
CA ALA A 350 9.29 2.61 -12.98
C ALA A 350 9.69 1.82 -14.22
N TRP A 351 10.58 0.84 -14.05
CA TRP A 351 11.14 0.06 -15.13
C TRP A 351 10.78 -1.42 -14.97
N MET A 352 10.21 -2.04 -15.99
CA MET A 352 9.82 -3.46 -15.95
C MET A 352 10.33 -4.21 -17.17
N THR A 353 10.93 -5.39 -16.96
CA THR A 353 11.06 -6.39 -18.03
C THR A 353 9.83 -7.29 -18.07
N TYR A 354 9.36 -7.59 -19.27
CA TYR A 354 8.20 -8.45 -19.49
C TYR A 354 8.48 -9.51 -20.55
N GLY A 355 8.07 -10.75 -20.30
CA GLY A 355 8.09 -11.83 -21.29
C GLY A 355 6.86 -12.74 -21.19
N LEU A 356 6.41 -13.28 -22.33
CA LEU A 356 5.20 -14.11 -22.42
C LEU A 356 5.25 -15.34 -21.51
N GLN A 357 6.43 -15.90 -21.24
CA GLN A 357 6.59 -17.03 -20.34
C GLN A 357 6.17 -16.68 -18.89
N ASP A 358 6.36 -15.43 -18.46
CA ASP A 358 5.91 -14.97 -17.14
C ASP A 358 4.38 -15.02 -17.05
N VAL A 359 3.68 -14.62 -18.12
CA VAL A 359 2.20 -14.68 -18.21
C VAL A 359 1.70 -16.12 -18.17
N VAL A 360 2.28 -17.00 -18.98
CA VAL A 360 1.90 -18.42 -19.04
C VAL A 360 2.04 -19.06 -17.65
N ASN A 361 3.14 -18.77 -16.95
CA ASN A 361 3.36 -19.28 -15.60
C ASN A 361 2.33 -18.74 -14.60
N GLN A 362 2.04 -17.43 -14.62
CA GLN A 362 1.03 -16.82 -13.73
C GLN A 362 -0.37 -17.39 -14.01
N ARG A 363 -0.74 -17.54 -15.28
CA ARG A 363 -2.02 -18.12 -15.68
C ARG A 363 -2.17 -19.56 -15.20
N ARG A 364 -1.13 -20.38 -15.36
CA ARG A 364 -1.11 -21.75 -14.83
C ARG A 364 -1.32 -21.77 -13.30
N MET A 365 -0.63 -20.90 -12.56
CA MET A 365 -0.80 -20.80 -11.10
C MET A 365 -2.24 -20.41 -10.71
N ILE A 366 -2.89 -19.52 -11.46
CA ILE A 366 -4.30 -19.16 -11.24
C ILE A 366 -5.21 -20.38 -11.48
N ASP A 367 -5.00 -21.08 -12.59
CA ASP A 367 -5.81 -22.22 -13.01
C ASP A 367 -5.68 -23.42 -12.05
N GLU A 368 -4.46 -23.69 -11.56
CA GLU A 368 -4.17 -24.76 -10.60
C GLU A 368 -4.56 -24.40 -9.16
N SER A 369 -4.89 -23.14 -8.86
CA SER A 369 -5.27 -22.72 -7.51
C SER A 369 -6.55 -23.41 -7.02
N PRO A 370 -6.71 -23.63 -5.70
CA PRO A 370 -7.92 -24.24 -5.13
C PRO A 370 -9.12 -23.28 -5.09
N ALA A 371 -9.00 -22.07 -5.67
CA ALA A 371 -10.05 -21.06 -5.65
C ALA A 371 -11.25 -21.43 -6.53
N GLY A 372 -12.41 -20.83 -6.24
CA GLY A 372 -13.60 -20.95 -7.07
C GLY A 372 -13.44 -20.32 -8.45
N GLU A 373 -14.21 -20.77 -9.43
CA GLU A 373 -14.06 -20.32 -10.83
C GLU A 373 -14.30 -18.81 -11.01
N GLU A 374 -15.24 -18.23 -10.26
CA GLU A 374 -15.50 -16.78 -10.28
C GLU A 374 -14.27 -15.97 -9.86
N PHE A 375 -13.58 -16.40 -8.80
CA PHE A 375 -12.33 -15.80 -8.34
C PHE A 375 -11.21 -15.96 -9.39
N LYS A 376 -11.09 -17.15 -9.98
CA LYS A 376 -10.12 -17.40 -11.06
C LYS A 376 -10.37 -16.49 -12.26
N GLN A 377 -11.62 -16.29 -12.66
CA GLN A 377 -11.99 -15.39 -13.75
C GLN A 377 -11.57 -13.95 -13.48
N VAL A 378 -11.81 -13.43 -12.26
CA VAL A 378 -11.36 -12.09 -11.89
C VAL A 378 -9.84 -11.99 -11.92
N MET A 379 -9.12 -12.97 -11.35
CA MET A 379 -7.66 -12.99 -11.37
C MET A 379 -7.08 -13.06 -12.80
N ARG A 380 -7.71 -13.82 -13.70
CA ARG A 380 -7.36 -13.81 -15.14
C ARG A 380 -7.58 -12.44 -15.75
N GLY A 381 -8.72 -11.79 -15.48
CA GLY A 381 -8.99 -10.43 -15.95
C GLY A 381 -7.94 -9.41 -15.49
N LYS A 382 -7.48 -9.51 -14.23
CA LYS A 382 -6.41 -8.65 -13.70
C LYS A 382 -5.06 -8.91 -14.35
N LEU A 383 -4.73 -10.17 -14.62
CA LEU A 383 -3.53 -10.55 -15.36
C LEU A 383 -3.58 -10.03 -16.80
N ASP A 384 -4.72 -10.19 -17.47
CA ASP A 384 -4.96 -9.72 -18.83
C ASP A 384 -4.88 -8.18 -18.92
N ALA A 385 -5.31 -7.45 -17.87
CA ALA A 385 -5.16 -6.00 -17.78
C ALA A 385 -3.68 -5.59 -17.69
N LEU A 386 -2.88 -6.28 -16.87
CA LEU A 386 -1.43 -6.01 -16.78
C LEU A 386 -0.70 -6.39 -18.08
N LEU A 387 -1.12 -7.47 -18.75
CA LEU A 387 -0.63 -7.83 -20.08
C LEU A 387 -0.96 -6.75 -21.11
N SER A 388 -2.20 -6.26 -21.11
CA SER A 388 -2.64 -5.17 -21.96
C SER A 388 -1.84 -3.89 -21.71
N LEU A 389 -1.44 -3.63 -20.45
CA LEU A 389 -0.53 -2.53 -20.12
C LEU A 389 0.86 -2.75 -20.70
N ALA A 390 1.40 -3.97 -20.66
CA ALA A 390 2.74 -4.29 -21.15
C ALA A 390 2.84 -4.28 -22.70
N GLU A 391 1.79 -4.75 -23.39
CA GLU A 391 1.73 -4.79 -24.87
C GLU A 391 1.13 -3.54 -25.51
N ALA A 392 0.76 -2.54 -24.70
CA ALA A 392 0.21 -1.29 -25.19
C ALA A 392 1.13 -0.58 -26.20
N SER A 393 0.54 0.00 -27.23
CA SER A 393 1.20 0.89 -28.20
C SER A 393 0.91 2.38 -27.95
N ASP A 394 -0.06 2.68 -27.09
CA ASP A 394 -0.46 4.03 -26.67
C ASP A 394 0.09 4.35 -25.26
N CYS A 395 -0.34 5.48 -24.68
CA CYS A 395 0.22 5.95 -23.41
C CYS A 395 -0.04 4.97 -22.24
N ARG A 396 1.05 4.48 -21.62
CA ARG A 396 1.00 3.59 -20.44
C ARG A 396 0.20 4.20 -19.29
N ARG A 397 0.43 5.48 -19.00
CA ARG A 397 -0.22 6.19 -17.89
C ARG A 397 -1.73 6.28 -18.09
N VAL A 398 -2.19 6.55 -19.31
CA VAL A 398 -3.63 6.60 -19.62
C VAL A 398 -4.29 5.25 -19.33
N ARG A 399 -3.65 4.13 -19.71
CA ARG A 399 -4.16 2.79 -19.40
C ARG A 399 -4.16 2.48 -17.91
N LEU A 400 -3.08 2.84 -17.22
CA LEU A 400 -2.95 2.63 -15.78
C LEU A 400 -4.03 3.38 -15.00
N LEU A 401 -4.26 4.66 -15.34
CA LEU A 401 -5.32 5.48 -14.72
C LEU A 401 -6.72 4.97 -15.11
N GLY A 402 -6.91 4.59 -16.38
CA GLY A 402 -8.18 4.03 -16.85
C GLY A 402 -8.58 2.75 -16.12
N TYR A 403 -7.61 1.91 -15.72
CA TYR A 403 -7.89 0.75 -14.88
C TYR A 403 -8.50 1.11 -13.52
N PHE A 404 -8.05 2.21 -12.90
CA PHE A 404 -8.57 2.71 -11.64
C PHE A 404 -9.79 3.64 -11.81
N GLY A 405 -10.39 3.69 -13.00
CA GLY A 405 -11.56 4.52 -13.30
C GLY A 405 -11.26 6.00 -13.50
N GLU A 406 -9.97 6.38 -13.68
CA GLU A 406 -9.56 7.76 -13.89
C GLU A 406 -9.26 8.03 -15.38
N ALA A 407 -10.02 8.95 -15.97
CA ALA A 407 -9.77 9.41 -17.34
C ALA A 407 -8.54 10.33 -17.40
N SER A 408 -7.73 10.18 -18.44
CA SER A 408 -6.52 10.98 -18.64
C SER A 408 -6.18 11.16 -20.13
N THR A 409 -5.16 11.97 -20.40
CA THR A 409 -4.63 12.24 -21.74
C THR A 409 -3.17 11.79 -21.84
N PRO A 410 -2.60 11.59 -23.04
CA PRO A 410 -1.23 11.13 -23.19
C PRO A 410 -0.23 11.96 -22.38
N CYS A 411 0.59 11.29 -21.57
CA CYS A 411 1.31 11.94 -20.48
C CYS A 411 2.62 12.62 -20.86
N GLY A 412 3.17 12.36 -22.04
CA GLY A 412 4.50 12.87 -22.44
C GLY A 412 5.69 12.29 -21.65
N ASN A 413 5.45 11.43 -20.65
CA ASN A 413 6.45 10.95 -19.70
C ASN A 413 6.40 9.41 -19.51
N CYS A 414 6.09 8.65 -20.55
CA CYS A 414 6.26 7.18 -20.56
C CYS A 414 7.00 6.77 -21.83
N ASP A 415 7.55 5.56 -21.84
CA ASP A 415 8.23 4.97 -22.99
C ASP A 415 7.47 5.19 -24.31
N ASN A 416 6.18 4.86 -24.37
CA ASN A 416 5.36 5.00 -25.58
C ASN A 416 5.07 6.45 -25.98
N CYS A 417 5.16 7.41 -25.05
CA CYS A 417 5.01 8.83 -25.39
C CYS A 417 6.33 9.46 -25.86
N ILE A 418 7.45 9.02 -25.27
CA ILE A 418 8.79 9.55 -25.56
C ILE A 418 9.34 8.92 -26.83
N THR A 419 9.17 7.61 -26.97
CA THR A 419 9.61 6.82 -28.13
C THR A 419 8.43 5.96 -28.60
N PRO A 420 7.49 6.53 -29.38
CA PRO A 420 6.33 5.79 -29.86
C PRO A 420 6.73 4.53 -30.62
N PRO A 421 6.13 3.36 -30.31
CA PRO A 421 6.45 2.13 -31.00
C PRO A 421 6.01 2.21 -32.47
N GLN A 422 6.80 1.60 -33.36
CA GLN A 422 6.41 1.47 -34.75
C GLN A 422 5.29 0.43 -34.87
N VAL A 423 4.10 0.90 -35.27
CA VAL A 423 2.93 0.05 -35.51
C VAL A 423 2.71 -0.14 -37.01
N TRP A 424 2.16 -1.29 -37.38
CA TRP A 424 1.71 -1.57 -38.74
C TRP A 424 0.41 -2.37 -38.68
N ASP A 425 -0.39 -2.31 -39.76
CA ASP A 425 -1.63 -3.09 -39.84
C ASP A 425 -1.33 -4.57 -40.06
N GLY A 426 -1.24 -5.30 -38.95
CA GLY A 426 -1.00 -6.74 -38.91
C GLY A 426 -2.23 -7.59 -39.23
N THR A 427 -3.39 -7.03 -39.60
CA THR A 427 -4.66 -7.76 -39.71
C THR A 427 -4.56 -8.98 -40.63
N ASP A 428 -3.96 -8.83 -41.81
CA ASP A 428 -3.82 -9.94 -42.76
C ASP A 428 -2.83 -11.01 -42.27
N ALA A 429 -1.71 -10.60 -41.67
CA ALA A 429 -0.74 -11.53 -41.10
C ALA A 429 -1.33 -12.30 -39.91
N ALA A 430 -2.08 -11.63 -39.03
CA ALA A 430 -2.79 -12.24 -37.93
C ALA A 430 -3.83 -13.26 -38.43
N ARG A 431 -4.63 -12.91 -39.45
CA ARG A 431 -5.57 -13.86 -40.09
C ARG A 431 -4.87 -15.08 -40.65
N LYS A 432 -3.75 -14.91 -41.35
CA LYS A 432 -2.96 -16.02 -41.90
C LYS A 432 -2.41 -16.92 -40.79
N LEU A 433 -1.88 -16.35 -39.71
CA LEU A 433 -1.36 -17.11 -38.57
C LEU A 433 -2.47 -17.88 -37.86
N LEU A 434 -3.56 -17.21 -37.48
CA LEU A 434 -4.70 -17.83 -36.80
C LEU A 434 -5.35 -18.93 -37.65
N SER A 435 -5.52 -18.68 -38.96
CA SER A 435 -6.02 -19.70 -39.89
C SER A 435 -5.07 -20.89 -40.01
N THR A 436 -3.76 -20.67 -39.91
CA THR A 436 -2.76 -21.75 -39.95
C THR A 436 -2.85 -22.61 -38.69
N ILE A 437 -2.87 -21.99 -37.50
CA ILE A 437 -3.01 -22.69 -36.22
C ILE A 437 -4.29 -23.53 -36.21
N TYR A 438 -5.41 -22.95 -36.61
CA TYR A 438 -6.70 -23.65 -36.68
C TYR A 438 -6.65 -24.87 -37.62
N ARG A 439 -6.11 -24.70 -38.84
CA ARG A 439 -6.03 -25.79 -39.83
C ARG A 439 -5.08 -26.89 -39.40
N VAL A 440 -3.95 -26.56 -38.78
CA VAL A 440 -3.02 -27.57 -38.25
C VAL A 440 -3.67 -28.35 -37.11
N ASN A 441 -4.37 -27.68 -36.20
CA ASN A 441 -5.10 -28.35 -35.13
C ASN A 441 -6.18 -29.31 -35.68
N GLN A 442 -6.97 -28.87 -36.66
CA GLN A 442 -7.96 -29.75 -37.32
C GLN A 442 -7.33 -30.98 -37.98
N HIS A 443 -6.20 -30.81 -38.67
CA HIS A 443 -5.60 -31.90 -39.44
C HIS A 443 -4.77 -32.87 -38.61
N SER A 444 -4.09 -32.39 -37.57
CA SER A 444 -3.08 -33.16 -36.83
C SER A 444 -3.43 -33.39 -35.36
N GLY A 445 -4.43 -32.69 -34.81
CA GLY A 445 -4.74 -32.68 -33.38
C GLY A 445 -3.71 -31.93 -32.53
N ILE A 446 -2.64 -31.38 -33.13
CA ILE A 446 -1.60 -30.64 -32.41
C ILE A 446 -2.16 -29.28 -31.98
N SER A 447 -2.07 -28.99 -30.68
CA SER A 447 -2.31 -27.67 -30.12
C SER A 447 -1.02 -26.84 -30.14
N PHE A 448 -1.13 -25.56 -30.49
CA PHE A 448 -0.08 -24.57 -30.25
C PHE A 448 -0.49 -23.74 -29.04
N GLY A 449 0.29 -23.81 -27.95
CA GLY A 449 0.00 -23.11 -26.69
C GLY A 449 0.43 -23.95 -25.50
#